data_AF-A0A2A4U4F4-F1
#
_entry.id   AF-A0A2A4U4F4-F1
#
_cell.length_a   1.000
_cell.length_b   1.000
_cell.length_c   1.000
_cell.angle_alpha   90.00
_cell.angle_beta   90.00
_cell.angle_gamma   90.00
#
_symmetry.space_group_name_H-M   'P 1'
#
loop_
_entity.id
_entity.type
_entity.pdbx_description
1 polymer ?
#
loop_
_entity_poly.entity_id
_entity_poly.type
_entity_poly.pdbx_seq_one_letter_code
_entity_poly.pdbx_strand_id
1 'polypeptide(L)'
;MNFKHWMPVLLALAVGSAPAAALEDKPVPKDWTTLQGSISGVTRYRTVDVQDDETWQKLWKEHTALHSEAPPAPFVDFKDERVIAIFLGSRAYGHGVDLAVKRNKTADSLTVFVKEGKPSKNRGFGITMMEQPYVFRRETKEFTTVIFPTMPGALSAPTAQVEKKIPAPKKIAQTAHKTIAAWTENLSGLRDSVASLGTVYDGSSAKTAAASVVLVGGKPLPGQRQEQGKPLPGDRQETGKPLPGQQPPKRDKPLPGQGGGGKPLPGQGGGKPLPGGGTVRHPRPSYPGGPLPSNDPRLEGADRTYSTYGMQYVGYWNGKTYYKTSQGTLDRSGKNPGTRYTLTLTSRRVKKQYDFYYSAADKAYYWVPDETPVSGRRTRDLSIVFSNTANKPLHPWESERFVFSLTGSQLSLDSQKGAYRYTGTFTSDANDATVVTAHLTAGAKVLTAADPKGVSLGIQSTGSRLKFVVTDKWGDEYAGETIEIAAVVRWDDGSRWRRDPIIIKYTQRSPLQLTTAKSVESTFTTNKRGKHYIESWSFRRANSQISSSRWINKGKGNSVTH
;
A
#
# COMPACT_ATOMS: atom_id res chain seq x y z
N MET A 1 -26.83 76.83 -7.02
CA MET A 1 -27.57 75.69 -6.44
C MET A 1 -26.58 74.57 -6.17
N ASN A 2 -26.24 74.38 -4.90
CA ASN A 2 -25.26 73.42 -4.40
C ASN A 2 -26.00 72.15 -3.94
N PHE A 3 -25.66 70.98 -4.48
CA PHE A 3 -26.06 69.70 -3.88
C PHE A 3 -24.82 68.93 -3.47
N LYS A 4 -24.51 69.03 -2.17
CA LYS A 4 -23.65 68.11 -1.41
C LYS A 4 -24.33 66.74 -1.39
N HIS A 5 -23.62 65.67 -1.72
CA HIS A 5 -23.96 64.32 -1.28
C HIS A 5 -22.77 63.73 -0.52
N TRP A 6 -23.05 63.44 0.75
CA TRP A 6 -22.24 62.68 1.69
C TRP A 6 -22.13 61.21 1.25
N MET A 7 -20.93 60.64 1.30
CA MET A 7 -20.71 59.19 1.36
C MET A 7 -20.13 58.85 2.74
N PRO A 8 -20.66 57.84 3.46
CA PRO A 8 -20.06 57.38 4.70
C PRO A 8 -18.83 56.51 4.42
N VAL A 9 -17.75 56.81 5.12
CA VAL A 9 -16.56 55.96 5.24
C VAL A 9 -16.91 54.80 6.17
N LEU A 10 -17.05 53.60 5.62
CA LEU A 10 -17.17 52.35 6.39
C LEU A 10 -15.76 51.87 6.75
N LEU A 11 -15.38 52.06 8.01
CA LEU A 11 -14.16 51.55 8.61
C LEU A 11 -14.39 50.07 8.98
N ALA A 12 -13.89 49.13 8.17
CA ALA A 12 -13.93 47.70 8.49
C ALA A 12 -12.70 47.32 9.34
N LEU A 13 -12.95 47.04 10.63
CA LEU A 13 -12.01 46.39 11.54
C LEU A 13 -11.76 44.95 11.10
N ALA A 14 -10.59 44.68 10.53
CA ALA A 14 -10.12 43.32 10.28
C ALA A 14 -9.59 42.72 11.60
N VAL A 15 -10.44 41.98 12.31
CA VAL A 15 -10.03 41.10 13.41
C VAL A 15 -9.28 39.92 12.80
N GLY A 16 -7.98 39.82 13.10
CA GLY A 16 -7.13 38.71 12.69
C GLY A 16 -7.63 37.38 13.24
N SER A 17 -8.22 36.58 12.36
CA SER A 17 -8.51 35.17 12.64
C SER A 17 -7.24 34.35 12.36
N ALA A 18 -6.70 33.70 13.39
CA ALA A 18 -5.65 32.70 13.23
C ALA A 18 -6.12 31.58 12.28
N PRO A 19 -5.28 31.04 11.39
CA PRO A 19 -5.68 29.94 10.54
C PRO A 19 -5.81 28.68 11.41
N ALA A 20 -7.04 28.29 11.71
CA ALA A 20 -7.34 26.92 12.11
C ALA A 20 -6.86 26.00 10.98
N ALA A 21 -5.99 25.05 11.33
CA ALA A 21 -5.47 24.06 10.39
C ALA A 21 -6.62 23.23 9.82
N ALA A 22 -7.04 23.56 8.58
CA ALA A 22 -8.04 22.81 7.85
C ALA A 22 -7.45 21.44 7.46
N LEU A 23 -7.92 20.38 8.13
CA LEU A 23 -7.85 19.01 7.65
C LEU A 23 -8.82 18.86 6.47
N GLU A 24 -8.42 19.31 5.28
CA GLU A 24 -9.16 19.07 4.03
C GLU A 24 -9.19 17.58 3.65
N ASP A 25 -10.42 17.12 3.57
CA ASP A 25 -10.93 15.79 3.27
C ASP A 25 -10.65 15.42 1.81
N LYS A 26 -10.17 14.20 1.54
CA LYS A 26 -10.25 13.62 0.18
C LYS A 26 -11.66 13.02 0.04
N PRO A 27 -12.38 13.22 -1.08
CA PRO A 27 -13.67 12.58 -1.29
C PRO A 27 -13.42 11.10 -1.61
N VAL A 28 -13.35 10.28 -0.56
CA VAL A 28 -13.70 8.86 -0.60
C VAL A 28 -15.20 8.79 -0.90
N PRO A 29 -15.73 7.78 -1.64
CA PRO A 29 -17.16 7.71 -1.93
C PRO A 29 -17.97 7.88 -0.65
N LYS A 30 -18.64 9.03 -0.53
CA LYS A 30 -19.34 9.45 0.69
C LYS A 30 -20.57 8.57 0.98
N ASP A 31 -20.99 7.81 -0.04
CA ASP A 31 -22.27 7.13 -0.10
C ASP A 31 -22.13 5.61 -0.22
N TRP A 32 -21.49 4.97 0.76
CA TRP A 32 -21.61 3.51 0.90
C TRP A 32 -22.49 3.17 2.10
N THR A 33 -23.47 2.30 1.87
CA THR A 33 -24.31 1.76 2.96
C THR A 33 -23.90 0.35 3.32
N THR A 34 -23.54 -0.46 2.32
CA THR A 34 -23.14 -1.86 2.51
C THR A 34 -22.03 -2.24 1.54
N LEU A 35 -21.01 -2.93 2.05
CA LEU A 35 -19.92 -3.50 1.27
C LEU A 35 -19.84 -4.99 1.58
N GLN A 36 -19.84 -5.84 0.57
CA GLN A 36 -19.80 -7.29 0.76
C GLN A 36 -18.90 -7.95 -0.28
N GLY A 37 -18.35 -9.11 0.06
CA GLY A 37 -17.49 -9.87 -0.86
C GLY A 37 -17.16 -11.25 -0.32
N SER A 38 -16.45 -12.05 -1.12
CA SER A 38 -16.07 -13.43 -0.80
C SER A 38 -14.61 -13.60 -0.36
N ILE A 39 -13.80 -12.54 -0.35
CA ILE A 39 -12.37 -12.60 -0.02
C ILE A 39 -12.06 -11.62 1.12
N SER A 40 -11.47 -12.11 2.19
CA SER A 40 -11.09 -11.33 3.37
C SER A 40 -9.88 -11.98 4.05
N GLY A 41 -8.97 -11.18 4.58
CA GLY A 41 -7.88 -11.66 5.44
C GLY A 41 -8.33 -12.17 6.81
N VAL A 42 -9.58 -11.91 7.20
CA VAL A 42 -10.16 -12.45 8.44
C VAL A 42 -10.62 -13.89 8.22
N THR A 43 -9.81 -14.84 8.67
CA THR A 43 -9.99 -16.29 8.39
C THR A 43 -10.92 -17.01 9.39
N ARG A 44 -11.34 -16.36 10.47
CA ARG A 44 -12.25 -16.92 11.48
C ARG A 44 -13.57 -16.15 11.52
N TYR A 45 -14.63 -16.81 11.97
CA TYR A 45 -15.90 -16.12 12.22
C TYR A 45 -15.68 -14.99 13.22
N ARG A 46 -16.13 -13.78 12.88
CA ARG A 46 -15.99 -12.61 13.73
C ARG A 46 -17.09 -11.60 13.43
N THR A 47 -17.65 -11.03 14.49
CA THR A 47 -18.55 -9.87 14.44
C THR A 47 -17.88 -8.70 15.13
N VAL A 48 -17.95 -7.51 14.56
CA VAL A 48 -17.32 -6.30 15.10
C VAL A 48 -18.27 -5.12 15.00
N ASP A 49 -18.43 -4.38 16.10
CA ASP A 49 -19.02 -3.04 16.11
C ASP A 49 -17.89 -2.02 16.20
N VAL A 50 -17.70 -1.23 15.15
CA VAL A 50 -16.61 -0.25 15.02
C VAL A 50 -17.19 1.14 15.21
N GLN A 51 -16.74 1.83 16.27
CA GLN A 51 -17.26 3.13 16.67
C GLN A 51 -16.25 4.28 16.50
N ASP A 52 -15.05 4.02 16.01
CA ASP A 52 -13.99 5.01 15.85
C ASP A 52 -13.07 4.71 14.66
N ASP A 53 -12.38 5.73 14.16
CA ASP A 53 -11.52 5.62 12.99
C ASP A 53 -10.30 4.71 13.24
N GLU A 54 -9.71 4.72 14.43
CA GLU A 54 -8.53 3.89 14.70
C GLU A 54 -8.87 2.39 14.62
N THR A 55 -9.99 1.99 15.21
CA THR A 55 -10.52 0.63 15.13
C THR A 55 -10.89 0.26 13.69
N TRP A 56 -11.45 1.21 12.92
CA TRP A 56 -11.77 0.99 11.51
C TRP A 56 -10.55 0.74 10.65
N GLN A 57 -9.52 1.57 10.77
CA GLN A 57 -8.26 1.41 10.02
C GLN A 57 -7.59 0.07 10.35
N LYS A 58 -7.58 -0.34 11.62
CA LYS A 58 -7.04 -1.64 12.05
C LYS A 58 -7.82 -2.81 11.44
N LEU A 59 -9.15 -2.78 11.55
CA LEU A 59 -10.01 -3.82 10.99
C LEU A 59 -9.88 -3.91 9.46
N TRP A 60 -9.85 -2.75 8.79
CA TRP A 60 -9.74 -2.68 7.34
C TRP A 60 -8.40 -3.24 6.84
N LYS A 61 -7.30 -2.93 7.56
CA LYS A 61 -5.97 -3.51 7.26
C LYS A 61 -5.95 -5.03 7.41
N GLU A 62 -6.58 -5.57 8.45
CA GLU A 62 -6.71 -7.03 8.63
C GLU A 62 -7.57 -7.66 7.50
N HIS A 63 -8.72 -7.06 7.21
CA HIS A 63 -9.62 -7.49 6.15
C HIS A 63 -8.94 -7.51 4.76
N THR A 64 -8.14 -6.52 4.45
CA THR A 64 -7.48 -6.38 3.15
C THR A 64 -6.11 -7.06 3.06
N ALA A 65 -5.67 -7.79 4.09
CA ALA A 65 -4.32 -8.38 4.16
C ALA A 65 -4.00 -9.40 3.04
N LEU A 66 -5.03 -9.99 2.41
CA LEU A 66 -4.85 -10.91 1.28
C LEU A 66 -4.79 -10.21 -0.09
N HIS A 67 -5.03 -8.90 -0.13
CA HIS A 67 -4.90 -8.11 -1.36
C HIS A 67 -3.45 -7.69 -1.54
N SER A 68 -2.88 -8.00 -2.71
CA SER A 68 -1.55 -7.50 -3.11
C SER A 68 -1.48 -5.97 -3.12
N GLU A 69 -2.62 -5.31 -3.40
CA GLU A 69 -2.81 -3.87 -3.27
C GLU A 69 -4.08 -3.59 -2.45
N ALA A 70 -3.93 -3.55 -1.12
CA ALA A 70 -5.02 -3.22 -0.21
C ALA A 70 -5.66 -1.86 -0.57
N PRO A 71 -6.97 -1.80 -0.89
CA PRO A 71 -7.64 -0.54 -1.10
C PRO A 71 -7.64 0.29 0.20
N PRO A 72 -7.63 1.64 0.14
CA PRO A 72 -7.79 2.46 1.33
C PRO A 72 -9.17 2.24 1.98
N ALA A 73 -9.25 2.43 3.31
CA ALA A 73 -10.50 2.29 4.03
C ALA A 73 -11.54 3.33 3.55
N PRO A 74 -12.79 2.92 3.29
CA PRO A 74 -13.89 3.85 3.05
C PRO A 74 -14.05 4.86 4.19
N PHE A 75 -14.37 6.11 3.86
CA PHE A 75 -14.64 7.14 4.86
C PHE A 75 -15.93 6.83 5.62
N VAL A 76 -15.93 7.14 6.92
CA VAL A 76 -17.07 7.02 7.83
C VAL A 76 -17.01 8.20 8.78
N ASP A 77 -18.11 8.93 8.94
CA ASP A 77 -18.18 9.98 9.94
C ASP A 77 -18.53 9.35 11.29
N PHE A 78 -17.52 8.93 12.04
CA PHE A 78 -17.71 8.31 13.36
C PHE A 78 -18.30 9.27 14.40
N LYS A 79 -18.61 10.53 14.09
CA LYS A 79 -19.43 11.36 14.97
C LYS A 79 -20.88 10.86 15.00
N ASP A 80 -21.43 10.56 13.83
CA ASP A 80 -22.85 10.25 13.63
C ASP A 80 -23.08 8.79 13.18
N GLU A 81 -22.03 8.10 12.75
CA GLU A 81 -22.07 6.78 12.12
C GLU A 81 -21.18 5.76 12.85
N ARG A 82 -21.47 4.47 12.63
CA ARG A 82 -20.66 3.32 13.04
C ARG A 82 -20.61 2.29 11.92
N VAL A 83 -19.67 1.35 12.00
CA VAL A 83 -19.59 0.22 11.06
C VAL A 83 -19.84 -1.09 11.78
N ILE A 84 -20.82 -1.84 11.29
CA ILE A 84 -21.09 -3.21 11.71
C ILE A 84 -20.43 -4.14 10.68
N ALA A 85 -19.52 -4.99 11.13
CA ALA A 85 -18.78 -5.93 10.28
C ALA A 85 -19.04 -7.38 10.69
N ILE A 86 -19.22 -8.25 9.69
CA ILE A 86 -19.41 -9.68 9.88
C ILE A 86 -18.52 -10.43 8.91
N PHE A 87 -17.73 -11.36 9.44
CA PHE A 87 -16.85 -12.25 8.70
C PHE A 87 -17.28 -13.68 8.98
N LEU A 88 -17.52 -14.49 7.95
CA LEU A 88 -17.80 -15.92 8.12
C LEU A 88 -16.54 -16.75 8.40
N GLY A 89 -15.36 -16.16 8.16
CA GLY A 89 -14.10 -16.88 8.12
C GLY A 89 -14.00 -17.81 6.91
N SER A 90 -13.02 -18.71 6.93
CA SER A 90 -12.79 -19.65 5.85
C SER A 90 -14.00 -20.57 5.61
N ARG A 91 -14.51 -20.58 4.38
CA ARG A 91 -15.61 -21.41 3.87
C ARG A 91 -15.21 -22.04 2.55
N ALA A 92 -15.89 -23.12 2.17
CA ALA A 92 -15.82 -23.60 0.81
C ALA A 92 -16.37 -22.54 -0.17
N TYR A 93 -15.99 -22.63 -1.43
CA TYR A 93 -16.44 -21.72 -2.48
C TYR A 93 -17.97 -21.65 -2.58
N GLY A 94 -18.48 -20.44 -2.84
CA GLY A 94 -19.90 -20.17 -3.09
C GLY A 94 -20.72 -19.88 -1.84
N HIS A 95 -20.06 -19.63 -0.71
CA HIS A 95 -20.71 -19.08 0.48
C HIS A 95 -20.81 -17.56 0.38
N GLY A 96 -21.92 -17.00 0.86
CA GLY A 96 -22.14 -15.55 0.96
C GLY A 96 -22.63 -15.17 2.35
N VAL A 97 -22.62 -13.88 2.66
CA VAL A 97 -23.20 -13.37 3.90
C VAL A 97 -23.99 -12.09 3.62
N ASP A 98 -25.25 -12.11 4.03
CA ASP A 98 -26.12 -10.93 4.04
C ASP A 98 -26.36 -10.49 5.49
N LEU A 99 -26.52 -9.18 5.68
CA LEU A 99 -26.72 -8.55 6.97
C LEU A 99 -27.98 -7.69 6.95
N ALA A 100 -28.92 -7.99 7.84
CA ALA A 100 -30.09 -7.16 8.13
C ALA A 100 -30.00 -6.60 9.56
N VAL A 101 -30.41 -5.35 9.75
CA VAL A 101 -30.41 -4.69 11.07
C VAL A 101 -31.84 -4.34 11.44
N LYS A 102 -32.27 -4.73 12.64
CA LYS A 102 -33.53 -4.29 13.24
C LYS A 102 -33.25 -3.27 14.33
N ARG A 103 -33.85 -2.09 14.17
CA ARG A 103 -33.77 -0.98 15.12
C ARG A 103 -34.82 -1.17 16.21
N ASN A 104 -34.40 -1.21 17.47
CA ASN A 104 -35.29 -1.24 18.63
C ASN A 104 -35.13 0.07 19.42
N LYS A 105 -35.99 1.06 19.12
CA LYS A 105 -35.93 2.38 19.76
C LYS A 105 -36.21 2.32 21.27
N THR A 106 -37.11 1.45 21.71
CA THR A 106 -37.48 1.33 23.13
C THR A 106 -36.34 0.78 23.98
N ALA A 107 -35.58 -0.17 23.43
CA ALA A 107 -34.45 -0.79 24.11
C ALA A 107 -33.09 -0.18 23.72
N ASP A 108 -33.10 0.95 23.00
CA ASP A 108 -31.90 1.65 22.52
C ASP A 108 -30.82 0.71 21.90
N SER A 109 -31.28 -0.23 21.09
CA SER A 109 -30.42 -1.28 20.54
C SER A 109 -30.67 -1.60 19.07
N LEU A 110 -29.58 -2.00 18.40
CA LEU A 110 -29.58 -2.59 17.07
C LEU A 110 -29.45 -4.10 17.20
N THR A 111 -30.43 -4.87 16.73
CA THR A 111 -30.30 -6.32 16.61
C THR A 111 -29.84 -6.66 15.20
N VAL A 112 -28.69 -7.33 15.09
CA VAL A 112 -28.12 -7.74 13.82
C VAL A 112 -28.60 -9.15 13.47
N PHE A 113 -29.09 -9.35 12.26
CA PHE A 113 -29.48 -10.63 11.71
C PHE A 113 -28.52 -11.00 10.58
N VAL A 114 -27.94 -12.20 10.67
CA VAL A 114 -26.97 -12.71 9.69
C VAL A 114 -27.64 -13.83 8.91
N LYS A 115 -27.59 -13.73 7.59
CA LYS A 115 -28.03 -14.80 6.70
C LYS A 115 -26.83 -15.30 5.91
N GLU A 116 -26.38 -16.52 6.22
CA GLU A 116 -25.37 -17.21 5.42
C GLU A 116 -26.00 -17.74 4.13
N GLY A 117 -25.52 -17.26 2.99
CA GLY A 117 -25.85 -17.79 1.67
C GLY A 117 -25.10 -19.10 1.46
N LYS A 118 -25.84 -20.20 1.26
CA LYS A 118 -25.25 -21.50 0.91
C LYS A 118 -25.01 -21.58 -0.60
N PRO A 119 -23.97 -22.31 -1.05
CA PRO A 119 -23.79 -22.58 -2.46
C PRO A 119 -25.04 -23.28 -3.04
N SER A 120 -25.44 -22.89 -4.25
CA SER A 120 -26.59 -23.48 -4.94
C SER A 120 -26.33 -24.97 -5.21
N LYS A 121 -27.29 -25.85 -4.83
CA LYS A 121 -27.17 -27.32 -4.95
C LYS A 121 -26.89 -27.84 -6.37
N ASN A 122 -27.16 -27.05 -7.41
CA ASN A 122 -27.02 -27.44 -8.82
C ASN A 122 -25.69 -27.02 -9.48
N ARG A 123 -24.65 -26.64 -8.73
CA ARG A 123 -23.34 -26.38 -9.35
C ARG A 123 -22.60 -27.70 -9.55
N GLY A 124 -22.37 -28.04 -10.82
CA GLY A 124 -21.51 -29.16 -11.23
C GLY A 124 -20.09 -29.00 -10.66
N PHE A 125 -19.34 -30.10 -10.63
CA PHE A 125 -18.00 -30.25 -10.06
C PHE A 125 -17.07 -29.04 -10.31
N GLY A 126 -17.11 -28.08 -9.39
CA GLY A 126 -16.31 -26.85 -9.42
C GLY A 126 -15.06 -27.01 -8.56
N ILE A 127 -14.01 -26.28 -8.93
CA ILE A 127 -12.73 -26.20 -8.24
C ILE A 127 -12.96 -25.85 -6.77
N THR A 128 -12.36 -26.61 -5.84
CA THR A 128 -12.42 -26.34 -4.39
C THR A 128 -11.56 -25.12 -4.05
N MET A 129 -12.09 -23.92 -4.20
CA MET A 129 -11.47 -22.69 -3.66
C MET A 129 -12.00 -22.42 -2.25
N MET A 130 -11.16 -21.91 -1.35
CA MET A 130 -11.58 -21.44 -0.03
C MET A 130 -11.85 -19.93 -0.11
N GLU A 131 -13.00 -19.49 0.39
CA GLU A 131 -13.42 -18.09 0.44
C GLU A 131 -13.53 -17.62 1.89
N GLN A 132 -13.51 -16.31 2.12
CA GLN A 132 -13.76 -15.68 3.42
C GLN A 132 -14.85 -14.61 3.27
N PRO A 133 -16.14 -15.01 3.20
CA PRO A 133 -17.23 -14.07 2.99
C PRO A 133 -17.31 -13.03 4.11
N TYR A 134 -17.57 -11.80 3.72
CA TYR A 134 -17.68 -10.66 4.63
C TYR A 134 -18.77 -9.69 4.19
N VAL A 135 -19.26 -8.93 5.16
CA VAL A 135 -20.15 -7.79 4.94
C VAL A 135 -19.85 -6.70 5.97
N PHE A 136 -19.70 -5.47 5.49
CA PHE A 136 -19.69 -4.24 6.27
C PHE A 136 -20.97 -3.47 6.01
N ARG A 137 -21.55 -2.89 7.05
CA ARG A 137 -22.72 -2.02 6.94
C ARG A 137 -22.51 -0.79 7.79
N ARG A 138 -22.75 0.37 7.19
CA ARG A 138 -22.75 1.66 7.88
C ARG A 138 -24.11 1.88 8.53
N GLU A 139 -24.14 2.24 9.81
CA GLU A 139 -25.36 2.52 10.55
C GLU A 139 -25.19 3.79 11.39
N THR A 140 -26.32 4.40 11.77
CA THR A 140 -26.31 5.58 12.64
C THR A 140 -25.90 5.21 14.06
N LYS A 141 -25.24 6.14 14.76
CA LYS A 141 -24.86 6.00 16.18
C LYS A 141 -26.00 6.21 17.17
N GLU A 142 -27.23 6.43 16.69
CA GLU A 142 -28.43 6.68 17.51
C GLU A 142 -28.69 5.61 18.60
N PHE A 143 -28.21 4.38 18.39
CA PHE A 143 -28.43 3.26 19.31
C PHE A 143 -27.16 2.94 20.08
N THR A 144 -27.20 2.91 21.41
CA THR A 144 -25.98 2.63 22.21
C THR A 144 -25.48 1.21 22.06
N THR A 145 -26.38 0.23 21.95
CA THR A 145 -26.03 -1.20 22.03
C THR A 145 -26.24 -1.94 20.71
N VAL A 146 -25.25 -2.71 20.25
CA VAL A 146 -25.37 -3.63 19.10
C VAL A 146 -25.40 -5.06 19.61
N ILE A 147 -26.48 -5.78 19.30
CA ILE A 147 -26.68 -7.18 19.67
C ILE A 147 -26.41 -8.04 18.44
N PHE A 148 -25.32 -8.81 18.49
CA PHE A 148 -24.99 -9.80 17.48
C PHE A 148 -25.67 -11.13 17.78
N PRO A 149 -26.07 -11.91 16.76
CA PRO A 149 -26.62 -13.23 16.99
C PRO A 149 -25.51 -14.20 17.37
N THR A 150 -25.79 -15.07 18.34
CA THR A 150 -24.92 -16.20 18.65
C THR A 150 -24.99 -17.19 17.49
N MET A 151 -23.94 -17.28 16.68
CA MET A 151 -23.91 -18.23 15.57
C MET A 151 -23.83 -19.66 16.10
N PRO A 152 -24.73 -20.57 15.69
CA PRO A 152 -24.67 -21.98 16.09
C PRO A 152 -23.32 -22.57 15.67
N GLY A 153 -22.50 -22.97 16.65
CA GLY A 153 -21.17 -23.57 16.40
C GLY A 153 -20.00 -22.58 16.35
N ALA A 154 -20.20 -21.29 16.57
CA ALA A 154 -19.09 -20.38 16.84
C ALA A 154 -18.49 -20.70 18.21
N LEU A 155 -17.23 -21.18 18.24
CA LEU A 155 -16.46 -21.25 19.48
C LEU A 155 -16.45 -19.84 20.07
N SER A 156 -16.97 -19.69 21.29
CA SER A 156 -17.01 -18.42 22.01
C SER A 156 -15.65 -17.74 21.89
N ALA A 157 -15.61 -16.55 21.28
CA ALA A 157 -14.39 -15.77 21.26
C ALA A 157 -13.90 -15.60 22.70
N PRO A 158 -12.58 -15.66 22.99
CA PRO A 158 -12.09 -15.26 24.29
C PRO A 158 -12.52 -13.81 24.47
N THR A 159 -13.45 -13.58 25.40
CA THR A 159 -13.83 -12.24 25.84
C THR A 159 -12.53 -11.57 26.25
N ALA A 160 -12.01 -10.66 25.43
CA ALA A 160 -11.00 -9.73 25.88
C ALA A 160 -11.64 -9.05 27.08
N GLN A 161 -11.15 -9.36 28.28
CA GLN A 161 -11.60 -8.69 29.48
C GLN A 161 -11.27 -7.22 29.26
N VAL A 162 -12.30 -6.43 28.97
CA VAL A 162 -12.25 -5.00 29.16
C VAL A 162 -11.92 -4.83 30.63
N GLU A 163 -10.67 -4.49 30.91
CA GLU A 163 -10.19 -4.14 32.22
C GLU A 163 -11.13 -3.04 32.74
N LYS A 164 -12.04 -3.43 33.64
CA LYS A 164 -12.96 -2.49 34.30
C LYS A 164 -12.07 -1.53 35.05
N LYS A 165 -11.88 -0.34 34.49
CA LYS A 165 -11.26 0.80 35.16
C LYS A 165 -12.10 1.11 36.39
N ILE A 166 -11.66 0.60 37.54
CA ILE A 166 -12.26 0.87 38.85
C ILE A 166 -12.20 2.40 39.04
N PRO A 167 -13.32 3.09 39.32
CA PRO A 167 -13.29 4.52 39.53
C PRO A 167 -12.49 4.84 40.80
N ALA A 168 -11.46 5.67 40.64
CA ALA A 168 -10.66 6.18 41.75
C ALA A 168 -11.55 6.90 42.79
N PRO A 169 -11.20 6.84 44.09
CA PRO A 169 -12.01 7.41 45.15
C PRO A 169 -12.16 8.94 45.00
N LYS A 170 -13.40 9.41 45.09
CA LYS A 170 -13.89 10.80 44.87
C LYS A 170 -13.20 11.93 45.67
N LYS A 171 -12.21 11.65 46.53
CA LYS A 171 -11.58 12.65 47.40
C LYS A 171 -10.50 13.52 46.75
N ILE A 172 -9.94 13.14 45.59
CA ILE A 172 -8.88 13.94 44.92
C ILE A 172 -9.48 14.96 43.93
N ALA A 173 -10.65 14.69 43.36
CA ALA A 173 -11.30 15.57 42.39
C ALA A 173 -11.84 16.88 43.00
N GLN A 174 -12.25 16.87 44.27
CA GLN A 174 -12.77 18.07 44.94
C GLN A 174 -11.68 19.09 45.28
N THR A 175 -10.44 18.64 45.53
CA THR A 175 -9.30 19.54 45.78
C THR A 175 -8.82 20.19 44.49
N ALA A 176 -8.82 19.47 43.36
CA ALA A 176 -8.44 20.03 42.05
C ALA A 176 -9.44 21.09 41.54
N HIS A 177 -10.74 20.90 41.78
CA HIS A 177 -11.76 21.89 41.40
C HIS A 177 -11.66 23.20 42.20
N LYS A 178 -11.26 23.14 43.49
CA LYS A 178 -11.04 24.35 44.30
C LYS A 178 -9.81 25.15 43.83
N THR A 179 -8.74 24.48 43.43
CA THR A 179 -7.52 25.16 42.95
C THR A 179 -7.72 25.80 41.57
N ILE A 180 -8.51 25.17 40.69
CA ILE A 180 -8.82 25.73 39.36
C ILE A 180 -9.78 26.93 39.47
N ALA A 181 -10.76 26.90 40.38
CA ALA A 181 -11.65 28.05 40.63
C ALA A 181 -10.87 29.29 41.13
N ALA A 182 -9.92 29.10 42.06
CA ALA A 182 -9.05 30.17 42.56
C ALA A 182 -8.11 30.75 41.49
N TRP A 183 -7.71 29.95 40.49
CA TRP A 183 -6.93 30.43 39.35
C TRP A 183 -7.77 31.24 38.35
N THR A 184 -9.08 31.02 38.31
CA THR A 184 -9.97 31.70 37.36
C THR A 184 -10.33 33.11 37.84
N GLU A 185 -10.44 33.33 39.16
CA GLU A 185 -10.63 34.67 39.75
C GLU A 185 -9.38 35.57 39.64
N ASN A 186 -8.18 35.00 39.68
CA ASN A 186 -6.94 35.76 39.48
C ASN A 186 -6.70 36.19 38.02
N LEU A 187 -7.30 35.50 37.05
CA LEU A 187 -7.20 35.85 35.63
C LEU A 187 -8.18 36.96 35.21
N SER A 188 -9.33 37.10 35.88
CA SER A 188 -10.24 38.23 35.65
C SER A 188 -9.63 39.56 36.10
N GLY A 189 -8.92 39.60 37.23
CA GLY A 189 -8.24 40.82 37.71
C GLY A 189 -7.10 41.31 36.78
N LEU A 190 -6.44 40.40 36.08
CA LEU A 190 -5.43 40.74 35.06
C LEU A 190 -6.05 41.30 33.77
N ARG A 191 -7.25 40.84 33.42
CA ARG A 191 -7.98 41.34 32.23
C ARG A 191 -8.47 42.78 32.43
N ASP A 192 -8.90 43.12 33.65
CA ASP A 192 -9.39 44.46 34.00
C ASP A 192 -8.24 45.47 34.18
N SER A 193 -7.05 45.01 34.58
CA SER A 193 -5.84 45.84 34.69
C SER A 193 -5.22 46.19 33.32
N VAL A 194 -5.46 45.39 32.29
CA VAL A 194 -5.00 45.68 30.91
C VAL A 194 -5.99 46.61 30.18
N ALA A 195 -7.27 46.57 30.54
CA ALA A 195 -8.28 47.48 29.99
C ALA A 195 -8.12 48.94 30.48
N SER A 196 -7.55 49.17 31.67
CA SER A 196 -7.34 50.52 32.23
C SER A 196 -6.11 51.25 31.68
N LEU A 197 -5.24 50.57 30.91
CA LEU A 197 -4.10 51.19 30.23
C LEU A 197 -4.45 51.77 28.84
N GLY A 198 -5.67 51.54 28.35
CA GLY A 198 -6.11 51.98 27.02
C GLY A 198 -6.77 53.37 26.95
N THR A 199 -6.96 54.06 28.08
CA THR A 199 -7.78 55.30 28.12
C THR A 199 -6.99 56.58 28.37
N VAL A 200 -5.65 56.58 28.25
CA VAL A 200 -4.84 57.80 28.36
C VAL A 200 -3.97 57.96 27.12
N TYR A 201 -4.58 58.29 25.98
CA TYR A 201 -3.91 58.99 24.88
C TYR A 201 -4.98 59.50 23.88
N ASP A 202 -5.55 60.67 24.18
CA ASP A 202 -6.24 61.48 23.16
C ASP A 202 -5.17 62.34 22.47
N GLY A 203 -5.03 62.15 21.16
CA GLY A 203 -4.13 62.93 20.33
C GLY A 203 -4.87 64.12 19.76
N SER A 204 -4.72 65.28 20.40
CA SER A 204 -5.14 66.54 19.81
C SER A 204 -4.27 67.73 20.29
N SER A 205 -3.09 67.94 19.69
CA SER A 205 -2.54 69.29 19.40
C SER A 205 -1.12 69.32 18.82
N ALA A 206 -0.95 70.27 17.88
CA ALA A 206 0.23 71.06 17.49
C ALA A 206 1.43 70.37 16.79
N LYS A 207 1.74 70.68 15.52
CA LYS A 207 2.35 71.90 14.90
C LYS A 207 3.89 72.00 15.03
N THR A 208 4.52 71.98 13.85
CA THR A 208 5.77 72.68 13.42
C THR A 208 7.11 72.31 14.05
N ALA A 209 8.02 71.78 13.24
CA ALA A 209 9.38 72.33 13.09
C ALA A 209 10.02 71.84 11.78
N ALA A 210 10.54 72.80 11.03
CA ALA A 210 11.30 72.61 9.80
C ALA A 210 12.76 72.20 10.11
N ALA A 211 13.38 71.44 9.22
CA ALA A 211 14.83 71.50 8.99
C ALA A 211 15.16 71.03 7.57
N SER A 212 15.76 71.94 6.83
CA SER A 212 16.23 71.85 5.45
C SER A 212 17.47 70.97 5.31
N VAL A 213 17.60 70.22 4.21
CA VAL A 213 18.89 70.03 3.54
C VAL A 213 18.68 70.06 2.02
N VAL A 214 19.41 70.99 1.40
CA VAL A 214 19.56 71.24 -0.04
C VAL A 214 20.73 70.41 -0.57
N LEU A 215 20.63 69.93 -1.82
CA LEU A 215 21.67 69.89 -2.89
C LEU A 215 21.04 69.19 -4.12
N VAL A 216 20.65 69.92 -5.18
CA VAL A 216 21.39 70.18 -6.45
C VAL A 216 21.89 68.85 -7.08
N GLY A 217 21.52 68.39 -8.27
CA GLY A 217 21.19 69.06 -9.54
C GLY A 217 22.20 68.59 -10.60
N GLY A 218 21.77 67.87 -11.64
CA GLY A 218 22.67 67.44 -12.74
C GLY A 218 21.95 66.67 -13.85
N LYS A 219 21.99 67.23 -15.07
CA LYS A 219 21.32 66.85 -16.32
C LYS A 219 22.17 65.88 -17.19
N PRO A 220 21.72 65.42 -18.40
CA PRO A 220 21.92 64.04 -18.88
C PRO A 220 22.74 63.84 -20.20
N LEU A 221 22.84 62.56 -20.64
CA LEU A 221 23.13 61.99 -22.00
C LEU A 221 24.60 62.03 -22.51
N PRO A 222 25.04 61.31 -23.60
CA PRO A 222 24.40 60.30 -24.50
C PRO A 222 25.29 59.06 -24.88
N GLY A 223 24.81 58.15 -25.75
CA GLY A 223 25.66 57.56 -26.82
C GLY A 223 25.77 56.04 -27.01
N GLN A 224 25.06 55.54 -28.04
CA GLN A 224 25.22 54.37 -28.94
C GLN A 224 26.37 53.34 -28.82
N ARG A 225 26.04 52.06 -29.11
CA ARG A 225 26.62 51.31 -30.26
C ARG A 225 25.81 50.05 -30.64
N GLN A 226 25.53 49.90 -31.93
CA GLN A 226 25.01 48.71 -32.63
C GLN A 226 26.17 48.01 -33.35
N GLU A 227 26.23 46.67 -33.34
CA GLU A 227 26.87 45.79 -34.34
C GLU A 227 26.07 44.45 -34.30
N GLN A 228 25.19 44.08 -35.26
CA GLN A 228 25.43 43.32 -36.51
C GLN A 228 26.75 42.51 -36.48
N GLY A 229 26.87 41.20 -36.61
CA GLY A 229 26.04 40.12 -37.18
C GLY A 229 26.99 39.23 -38.02
N LYS A 230 26.89 37.88 -37.95
CA LYS A 230 27.23 36.84 -38.98
C LYS A 230 27.57 35.44 -38.39
N PRO A 231 27.52 34.36 -39.22
CA PRO A 231 26.84 33.11 -38.86
C PRO A 231 27.75 31.91 -38.54
N LEU A 232 27.09 30.85 -38.05
CA LEU A 232 27.59 29.48 -37.85
C LEU A 232 28.04 28.80 -39.16
N PRO A 233 29.13 28.01 -39.13
CA PRO A 233 29.39 26.98 -40.13
C PRO A 233 29.17 25.56 -39.57
N GLY A 234 28.27 24.84 -40.25
CA GLY A 234 28.43 23.44 -40.71
C GLY A 234 28.77 22.34 -39.69
N ASP A 235 27.77 21.54 -39.35
CA ASP A 235 27.94 20.18 -38.81
C ASP A 235 28.55 19.26 -39.87
N ARG A 236 29.79 18.84 -39.63
CA ARG A 236 30.46 17.77 -40.37
C ARG A 236 30.13 16.44 -39.68
N GLN A 237 29.48 15.54 -40.41
CA GLN A 237 29.35 14.14 -40.01
C GLN A 237 30.73 13.47 -40.01
N GLU A 238 31.16 12.96 -38.85
CA GLU A 238 32.25 11.99 -38.78
C GLU A 238 31.74 10.66 -38.21
N THR A 239 31.81 9.66 -39.08
CA THR A 239 31.72 8.23 -38.80
C THR A 239 32.95 7.77 -38.02
N GLY A 240 32.76 7.31 -36.78
CA GLY A 240 33.80 6.68 -35.95
C GLY A 240 33.53 5.20 -35.70
N LYS A 241 34.42 4.34 -36.20
CA LYS A 241 34.55 2.89 -35.95
C LYS A 241 35.01 2.60 -34.49
N PRO A 242 34.89 1.34 -34.01
CA PRO A 242 34.88 1.02 -32.58
C PRO A 242 36.27 0.88 -31.93
N LEU A 243 36.32 1.18 -30.63
CA LEU A 243 37.46 0.94 -29.73
C LEU A 243 37.52 -0.53 -29.27
N PRO A 244 38.71 -1.15 -29.19
CA PRO A 244 38.91 -2.46 -28.58
C PRO A 244 39.40 -2.34 -27.13
N GLY A 245 38.96 -3.27 -26.27
CA GLY A 245 39.67 -3.61 -25.03
C GLY A 245 38.86 -3.43 -23.75
N GLN A 246 38.16 -4.48 -23.33
CA GLN A 246 37.91 -4.74 -21.91
C GLN A 246 38.12 -6.23 -21.64
N GLN A 247 39.21 -6.54 -20.93
CA GLN A 247 39.44 -7.84 -20.30
C GLN A 247 38.58 -7.95 -19.02
N PRO A 248 38.12 -9.17 -18.66
CA PRO A 248 37.32 -9.41 -17.46
C PRO A 248 38.17 -9.42 -16.17
N PRO A 249 37.58 -9.09 -15.00
CA PRO A 249 38.32 -9.05 -13.74
C PRO A 249 38.67 -10.45 -13.22
N LYS A 250 39.90 -10.55 -12.71
CA LYS A 250 40.50 -11.74 -12.11
C LYS A 250 39.85 -12.09 -10.76
N ARG A 251 39.76 -13.40 -10.51
CA ARG A 251 39.39 -14.03 -9.24
C ARG A 251 40.47 -13.80 -8.18
N ASP A 252 40.06 -13.36 -6.99
CA ASP A 252 40.89 -13.36 -5.79
C ASP A 252 40.96 -14.76 -5.16
N LYS A 253 42.18 -15.18 -4.82
CA LYS A 253 42.51 -16.35 -4.01
C LYS A 253 42.57 -15.96 -2.52
N PRO A 254 42.37 -16.90 -1.58
CA PRO A 254 42.36 -16.63 -0.15
C PRO A 254 43.76 -16.56 0.44
N LEU A 255 43.93 -15.77 1.52
CA LEU A 255 45.12 -15.73 2.36
C LEU A 255 44.87 -16.39 3.74
N PRO A 256 45.94 -16.84 4.42
CA PRO A 256 45.90 -17.94 5.39
C PRO A 256 45.82 -17.48 6.86
N GLY A 257 45.54 -18.45 7.73
CA GLY A 257 45.35 -18.26 9.16
C GLY A 257 46.59 -17.79 9.93
N GLN A 258 46.32 -17.15 11.07
CA GLN A 258 47.30 -16.82 12.08
C GLN A 258 46.65 -16.98 13.46
N GLY A 259 47.24 -17.83 14.29
CA GLY A 259 46.84 -18.08 15.67
C GLY A 259 47.45 -17.08 16.65
N GLY A 260 46.82 -16.98 17.82
CA GLY A 260 47.23 -16.25 19.02
C GLY A 260 46.00 -16.13 19.92
N GLY A 261 45.93 -16.68 21.12
CA GLY A 261 46.92 -16.60 22.19
C GLY A 261 46.47 -15.53 23.18
N GLY A 262 45.38 -15.77 23.92
CA GLY A 262 44.83 -14.83 24.91
C GLY A 262 44.58 -15.51 26.26
N LYS A 263 45.33 -15.09 27.28
CA LYS A 263 45.20 -15.48 28.70
C LYS A 263 43.90 -14.92 29.32
N PRO A 264 43.36 -15.55 30.39
CA PRO A 264 42.14 -15.11 31.05
C PRO A 264 42.37 -14.00 32.09
N LEU A 265 41.40 -13.08 32.20
CA LEU A 265 41.31 -12.05 33.23
C LEU A 265 40.74 -12.61 34.55
N PRO A 266 41.12 -12.07 35.72
CA PRO A 266 40.68 -12.55 37.03
C PRO A 266 39.49 -11.76 37.60
N GLY A 267 38.55 -12.50 38.22
CA GLY A 267 37.93 -12.16 39.51
C GLY A 267 36.86 -11.07 39.59
N GLN A 268 35.61 -11.49 39.87
CA GLN A 268 34.59 -10.85 40.73
C GLN A 268 33.36 -11.78 40.69
N GLY A 269 32.64 -12.17 41.73
CA GLY A 269 32.63 -11.88 43.16
C GLY A 269 31.49 -12.76 43.74
N GLY A 270 31.59 -13.14 45.01
CA GLY A 270 30.75 -14.17 45.62
C GLY A 270 29.28 -13.81 45.86
N GLY A 271 28.44 -14.85 45.91
CA GLY A 271 27.07 -14.85 46.43
C GLY A 271 26.74 -16.24 46.98
N LYS A 272 26.20 -16.30 48.20
CA LYS A 272 26.00 -17.48 49.06
C LYS A 272 25.06 -18.57 48.46
N PRO A 273 25.21 -19.84 48.88
CA PRO A 273 24.39 -20.95 48.38
C PRO A 273 22.99 -21.02 49.03
N LEU A 274 21.97 -21.31 48.23
CA LEU A 274 20.65 -21.75 48.69
C LEU A 274 20.65 -23.29 48.91
N PRO A 275 19.99 -23.80 49.96
CA PRO A 275 19.84 -25.23 50.19
C PRO A 275 18.63 -25.76 49.41
N GLY A 276 18.81 -26.84 48.64
CA GLY A 276 17.70 -27.46 47.90
C GLY A 276 18.14 -28.38 46.78
N GLY A 277 18.97 -29.38 47.10
CA GLY A 277 19.37 -30.44 46.16
C GLY A 277 18.22 -31.42 45.90
N GLY A 278 17.31 -31.05 45.01
CA GLY A 278 16.41 -31.98 44.32
C GLY A 278 16.95 -32.22 42.91
N THR A 279 17.72 -33.29 42.71
CA THR A 279 18.17 -33.67 41.37
C THR A 279 16.96 -34.15 40.56
N VAL A 280 16.43 -33.28 39.69
CA VAL A 280 15.66 -33.75 38.54
C VAL A 280 16.66 -34.47 37.64
N ARG A 281 16.76 -35.79 37.82
CA ARG A 281 17.40 -36.66 36.84
C ARG A 281 16.54 -36.61 35.58
N HIS A 282 16.92 -35.76 34.62
CA HIS A 282 16.51 -35.99 33.24
C HIS A 282 17.01 -37.39 32.86
N PRO A 283 16.12 -38.29 32.40
CA PRO A 283 16.56 -39.61 31.98
C PRO A 283 17.57 -39.41 30.85
N ARG A 284 18.79 -39.92 31.05
CA ARG A 284 19.75 -40.10 29.96
C ARG A 284 19.06 -41.02 28.94
N PRO A 285 18.95 -40.64 27.66
CA PRO A 285 18.55 -41.59 26.64
C PRO A 285 19.71 -42.57 26.48
N SER A 286 19.58 -43.73 27.11
CA SER A 286 20.36 -44.90 26.76
C SER A 286 19.89 -45.38 25.41
N TYR A 287 20.62 -45.13 24.32
CA TYR A 287 20.58 -46.02 23.15
C TYR A 287 21.87 -45.93 22.30
N PRO A 288 22.81 -46.84 22.55
CA PRO A 288 23.48 -47.58 21.51
C PRO A 288 22.98 -49.04 21.59
N GLY A 289 22.02 -49.42 20.73
CA GLY A 289 21.69 -50.84 20.49
C GLY A 289 20.32 -51.36 20.94
N GLY A 290 19.35 -50.52 21.30
CA GLY A 290 17.98 -50.99 21.50
C GLY A 290 17.09 -50.79 20.27
N PRO A 291 16.04 -51.60 20.10
CA PRO A 291 15.12 -51.47 18.98
C PRO A 291 14.47 -50.09 19.01
N LEU A 292 14.40 -49.44 17.84
CA LEU A 292 13.60 -48.23 17.64
C LEU A 292 12.17 -48.47 18.15
N PRO A 293 11.45 -47.43 18.59
CA PRO A 293 10.06 -47.58 19.02
C PRO A 293 9.26 -48.17 17.85
N SER A 294 8.95 -49.47 17.93
CA SER A 294 8.18 -50.23 16.94
C SER A 294 6.74 -49.74 16.79
N ASN A 295 6.37 -48.74 17.58
CA ASN A 295 5.01 -48.26 17.75
C ASN A 295 4.83 -46.85 17.16
N ASP A 296 5.76 -46.32 16.35
CA ASP A 296 5.42 -45.16 15.52
C ASP A 296 4.57 -45.67 14.34
N PRO A 297 3.27 -45.36 14.28
CA PRO A 297 2.37 -45.84 13.23
C PRO A 297 2.77 -45.37 11.83
N ARG A 298 3.75 -44.44 11.71
CA ARG A 298 4.33 -44.02 10.43
C ARG A 298 5.36 -44.99 9.86
N LEU A 299 5.89 -45.92 10.68
CA LEU A 299 6.89 -46.92 10.29
C LEU A 299 6.27 -48.30 9.99
N GLU A 300 4.95 -48.44 10.16
CA GLU A 300 4.21 -49.67 9.84
C GLU A 300 4.15 -49.85 8.31
N GLY A 301 4.89 -50.84 7.78
CA GLY A 301 4.93 -51.18 6.34
C GLY A 301 6.10 -50.58 5.54
N ALA A 302 7.16 -50.06 6.18
CA ALA A 302 8.36 -49.57 5.50
C ALA A 302 9.36 -50.70 5.14
N ASP A 303 9.85 -50.73 3.90
CA ASP A 303 10.96 -51.62 3.50
C ASP A 303 12.27 -51.16 4.14
N ARG A 304 13.04 -52.12 4.67
CA ARG A 304 14.31 -51.84 5.37
C ARG A 304 15.49 -52.20 4.47
N THR A 305 16.32 -51.22 4.16
CA THR A 305 17.60 -51.44 3.47
C THR A 305 18.74 -50.82 4.28
N TYR A 306 19.78 -51.61 4.56
CA TYR A 306 20.95 -51.17 5.32
C TYR A 306 22.04 -50.72 4.35
N SER A 307 22.62 -49.54 4.58
CA SER A 307 23.86 -49.10 3.92
C SER A 307 24.96 -48.84 4.95
N THR A 308 26.21 -48.94 4.52
CA THR A 308 27.41 -48.94 5.38
C THR A 308 27.71 -47.60 6.07
N TYR A 309 26.97 -46.52 5.76
CA TYR A 309 27.18 -45.17 6.31
C TYR A 309 25.97 -44.62 7.08
N GLY A 310 24.95 -45.43 7.35
CA GLY A 310 23.77 -45.05 8.12
C GLY A 310 22.54 -45.88 7.75
N MET A 311 21.63 -46.07 8.70
CA MET A 311 20.32 -46.67 8.40
C MET A 311 19.47 -45.67 7.62
N GLN A 312 19.23 -45.91 6.33
CA GLN A 312 18.15 -45.27 5.60
C GLN A 312 16.87 -46.08 5.83
N TYR A 313 15.87 -45.48 6.46
CA TYR A 313 14.50 -46.02 6.40
C TYR A 313 13.79 -45.35 5.24
N VAL A 314 13.35 -46.15 4.28
CA VAL A 314 12.47 -45.70 3.20
C VAL A 314 11.04 -46.07 3.60
N GLY A 315 10.39 -45.14 4.31
CA GLY A 315 8.99 -45.28 4.71
C GLY A 315 8.08 -44.70 3.65
N TYR A 316 7.25 -45.54 3.01
CA TYR A 316 6.17 -45.05 2.16
C TYR A 316 4.93 -44.83 3.01
N TRP A 317 4.64 -43.58 3.38
CA TRP A 317 3.39 -43.27 4.05
C TRP A 317 2.22 -43.63 3.12
N ASN A 318 1.44 -44.65 3.49
CA ASN A 318 0.14 -45.10 2.95
C ASN A 318 0.02 -45.48 1.45
N GLY A 319 1.10 -45.47 0.66
CA GLY A 319 1.05 -45.87 -0.75
C GLY A 319 0.24 -44.96 -1.68
N LYS A 320 -0.36 -43.87 -1.18
CA LYS A 320 -1.20 -42.99 -2.00
C LYS A 320 -0.32 -42.16 -2.93
N THR A 321 -0.52 -42.37 -4.22
CA THR A 321 0.03 -41.50 -5.25
C THR A 321 -0.81 -40.24 -5.38
N TYR A 322 -0.18 -39.12 -5.68
CA TYR A 322 -0.85 -37.88 -6.02
C TYR A 322 -0.21 -37.28 -7.28
N TYR A 323 -0.91 -36.33 -7.89
CA TYR A 323 -0.38 -35.60 -9.03
C TYR A 323 0.29 -34.32 -8.56
N LYS A 324 1.53 -34.10 -8.99
CA LYS A 324 2.23 -32.83 -8.79
C LYS A 324 1.66 -31.79 -9.75
N THR A 325 1.27 -30.64 -9.20
CA THR A 325 0.80 -29.50 -9.99
C THR A 325 1.93 -28.98 -10.87
N SER A 326 1.68 -28.86 -12.17
CA SER A 326 2.54 -28.15 -13.11
C SER A 326 1.97 -26.77 -13.35
N GLN A 327 2.80 -25.74 -13.25
CA GLN A 327 2.39 -24.37 -13.50
C GLN A 327 3.13 -23.80 -14.69
N GLY A 328 2.43 -22.99 -15.47
CA GLY A 328 3.04 -22.17 -16.50
C GLY A 328 2.39 -20.80 -16.53
N THR A 329 3.22 -19.80 -16.80
CA THR A 329 2.83 -18.39 -16.78
C THR A 329 2.78 -17.85 -18.19
N LEU A 330 1.72 -17.12 -18.51
CA LEU A 330 1.61 -16.35 -19.74
C LEU A 330 1.56 -14.87 -19.39
N ASP A 331 2.52 -14.12 -19.93
CA ASP A 331 2.57 -12.67 -19.82
C ASP A 331 2.21 -12.04 -21.18
N ARG A 332 1.20 -11.16 -21.20
CA ARG A 332 0.77 -10.38 -22.37
C ARG A 332 0.91 -8.90 -22.06
N SER A 333 1.21 -8.06 -23.05
CA SER A 333 1.31 -6.61 -22.85
C SER A 333 0.81 -5.84 -24.04
N GLY A 334 0.54 -4.54 -23.89
CA GLY A 334 0.17 -3.68 -25.02
C GLY A 334 1.24 -3.65 -26.14
N LYS A 335 2.51 -3.91 -25.80
CA LYS A 335 3.59 -4.03 -26.80
C LYS A 335 3.57 -5.36 -27.55
N ASN A 336 3.09 -6.41 -26.89
CA ASN A 336 3.00 -7.77 -27.44
C ASN A 336 1.55 -8.25 -27.30
N PRO A 337 0.59 -7.68 -28.05
CA PRO A 337 -0.84 -7.90 -27.85
C PRO A 337 -1.33 -9.22 -28.47
N GLY A 338 -0.43 -10.19 -28.69
CA GLY A 338 -0.66 -11.45 -29.38
C GLY A 338 -2.01 -12.08 -29.06
N THR A 339 -2.63 -12.68 -30.07
CA THR A 339 -3.97 -13.27 -29.95
C THR A 339 -3.93 -14.76 -29.66
N ARG A 340 -2.77 -15.40 -29.87
CA ARG A 340 -2.54 -16.82 -29.65
C ARG A 340 -1.21 -17.07 -28.97
N TYR A 341 -1.20 -17.99 -28.02
CA TYR A 341 -0.02 -18.43 -27.29
C TYR A 341 -0.06 -19.94 -27.10
N THR A 342 1.09 -20.56 -26.90
CA THR A 342 1.21 -21.99 -26.63
C THR A 342 1.98 -22.22 -25.34
N LEU A 343 1.54 -23.19 -24.53
CA LEU A 343 2.17 -23.55 -23.27
C LEU A 343 2.04 -25.05 -23.04
N THR A 344 3.15 -25.75 -22.79
CA THR A 344 3.11 -27.17 -22.43
C THR A 344 3.17 -27.34 -20.92
N LEU A 345 2.17 -28.00 -20.33
CA LEU A 345 2.15 -28.35 -18.91
C LEU A 345 2.32 -29.86 -18.73
N THR A 346 3.06 -30.27 -17.70
CA THR A 346 3.30 -31.68 -17.41
C THR A 346 3.06 -31.97 -15.94
N SER A 347 1.92 -32.58 -15.63
CA SER A 347 1.66 -33.13 -14.31
C SER A 347 2.21 -34.56 -14.21
N ARG A 348 3.00 -34.82 -13.16
CA ARG A 348 3.58 -36.14 -12.90
C ARG A 348 2.88 -36.78 -11.71
N ARG A 349 2.58 -38.07 -11.81
CA ARG A 349 2.18 -38.87 -10.67
C ARG A 349 3.42 -39.14 -9.81
N VAL A 350 3.34 -38.79 -8.55
CA VAL A 350 4.43 -38.95 -7.58
C VAL A 350 3.91 -39.70 -6.35
N LYS A 351 4.81 -40.39 -5.66
CA LYS A 351 4.59 -40.99 -4.35
C LYS A 351 5.42 -40.19 -3.35
N LYS A 352 4.85 -39.86 -2.18
CA LYS A 352 5.68 -39.30 -1.10
C LYS A 352 6.55 -40.41 -0.56
N GLN A 353 7.84 -40.16 -0.53
CA GLN A 353 8.82 -40.93 0.19
C GLN A 353 9.30 -40.08 1.36
N TYR A 354 9.55 -40.69 2.51
CA TYR A 354 10.21 -40.01 3.60
C TYR A 354 11.49 -40.77 3.86
N ASP A 355 12.61 -40.10 3.61
CA ASP A 355 13.89 -40.63 4.01
C ASP A 355 14.14 -40.23 5.46
N PHE A 356 14.57 -41.21 6.23
CA PHE A 356 14.92 -41.03 7.63
C PHE A 356 16.43 -41.09 7.79
N TYR A 357 17.02 -40.03 8.36
CA TYR A 357 18.44 -39.95 8.64
C TYR A 357 18.68 -39.67 10.12
N TYR A 358 19.67 -40.35 10.69
CA TYR A 358 20.20 -40.04 12.01
C TYR A 358 21.46 -39.20 11.86
N SER A 359 21.47 -37.99 12.41
CA SER A 359 22.69 -37.19 12.54
C SER A 359 23.40 -37.57 13.83
N ALA A 360 24.57 -38.19 13.73
CA ALA A 360 25.38 -38.52 14.90
C ALA A 360 25.91 -37.26 15.61
N ALA A 361 26.16 -36.18 14.86
CA ALA A 361 26.59 -34.90 15.39
C ALA A 361 25.52 -34.26 16.28
N ASP A 362 24.27 -34.29 15.81
CA ASP A 362 23.14 -33.65 16.50
C ASP A 362 22.41 -34.59 17.46
N LYS A 363 22.75 -35.89 17.43
CA LYS A 363 22.05 -36.97 18.14
C LYS A 363 20.54 -36.93 17.92
N ALA A 364 20.14 -36.54 16.71
CA ALA A 364 18.75 -36.30 16.34
C ALA A 364 18.39 -37.02 15.04
N TYR A 365 17.11 -37.38 14.94
CA TYR A 365 16.53 -37.94 13.73
C TYR A 365 15.87 -36.83 12.92
N TYR A 366 16.09 -36.88 11.61
CA TYR A 366 15.48 -35.96 10.65
C TYR A 366 14.66 -36.75 9.66
N TRP A 367 13.45 -36.25 9.38
CA TRP A 367 12.70 -36.64 8.19
C TRP A 367 13.06 -35.68 7.05
N VAL A 368 13.36 -36.23 5.89
CA VAL A 368 13.45 -35.45 4.65
C VAL A 368 12.33 -35.95 3.75
N PRO A 369 11.28 -35.14 3.47
CA PRO A 369 10.29 -35.53 2.49
C PRO A 369 10.95 -35.55 1.12
N ASP A 370 10.80 -36.67 0.42
CA ASP A 370 11.22 -36.87 -0.95
C ASP A 370 10.00 -37.28 -1.82
N GLU A 371 10.14 -37.14 -3.14
CA GLU A 371 9.10 -37.47 -4.11
C GLU A 371 9.66 -38.43 -5.16
N THR A 372 9.25 -39.69 -5.11
CA THR A 372 9.59 -40.64 -6.16
C THR A 372 8.58 -40.57 -7.30
N PRO A 373 9.03 -40.36 -8.55
CA PRO A 373 8.15 -40.44 -9.72
C PRO A 373 7.56 -41.84 -9.84
N VAL A 374 6.25 -41.93 -10.07
CA VAL A 374 5.57 -43.18 -10.42
C VAL A 374 5.24 -43.15 -11.91
N SER A 375 5.18 -44.31 -12.55
CA SER A 375 4.71 -44.39 -13.94
C SER A 375 3.32 -43.73 -14.06
N GLY A 376 3.18 -42.87 -15.08
CA GLY A 376 2.00 -42.01 -15.27
C GLY A 376 2.37 -40.54 -15.34
N ARG A 377 2.66 -40.06 -16.56
CA ARG A 377 2.80 -38.65 -16.88
C ARG A 377 1.53 -38.18 -17.59
N ARG A 378 0.97 -37.05 -17.18
CA ARG A 378 -0.08 -36.35 -17.92
C ARG A 378 0.51 -35.06 -18.45
N THR A 379 0.72 -35.02 -19.76
CA THR A 379 1.12 -33.80 -20.46
C THR A 379 -0.11 -33.21 -21.13
N ARG A 380 -0.22 -31.88 -21.11
CA ARG A 380 -1.19 -31.13 -21.90
C ARG A 380 -0.46 -30.03 -22.66
N ASP A 381 -0.71 -29.95 -23.95
CA ASP A 381 -0.30 -28.82 -24.78
C ASP A 381 -1.47 -27.84 -24.84
N LEU A 382 -1.25 -26.64 -24.29
CA LEU A 382 -2.26 -25.60 -24.22
C LEU A 382 -2.09 -24.66 -25.39
N SER A 383 -3.16 -24.50 -26.18
CA SER A 383 -3.31 -23.37 -27.10
C SER A 383 -4.21 -22.33 -26.44
N ILE A 384 -3.71 -21.12 -26.22
CA ILE A 384 -4.45 -20.06 -25.53
C ILE A 384 -4.85 -19.03 -26.57
N VAL A 385 -6.15 -18.79 -26.72
CA VAL A 385 -6.73 -17.91 -27.74
C VAL A 385 -7.52 -16.79 -27.06
N PHE A 386 -7.17 -15.55 -27.37
CA PHE A 386 -7.91 -14.37 -26.90
C PHE A 386 -8.90 -13.91 -27.98
N SER A 387 -10.20 -14.00 -27.68
CA SER A 387 -11.26 -13.98 -28.71
C SER A 387 -11.70 -12.58 -29.16
N ASN A 388 -11.44 -11.54 -28.36
CA ASN A 388 -11.93 -10.17 -28.63
C ASN A 388 -10.87 -9.08 -28.42
N THR A 389 -9.60 -9.42 -28.63
CA THR A 389 -8.46 -8.50 -28.41
C THR A 389 -8.51 -7.25 -29.26
N ALA A 390 -9.02 -7.32 -30.49
CA ALA A 390 -9.14 -6.17 -31.38
C ALA A 390 -10.06 -5.08 -30.81
N ASN A 391 -11.13 -5.49 -30.12
CA ASN A 391 -12.11 -4.57 -29.52
C ASN A 391 -11.70 -4.12 -28.10
N LYS A 392 -10.68 -4.76 -27.53
CA LYS A 392 -10.20 -4.57 -26.17
C LYS A 392 -8.66 -4.52 -26.19
N PRO A 393 -8.07 -3.53 -26.88
CA PRO A 393 -6.62 -3.41 -26.91
C PRO A 393 -6.07 -3.13 -25.51
N LEU A 394 -4.85 -3.57 -25.28
CA LEU A 394 -4.07 -3.19 -24.12
C LEU A 394 -3.30 -1.92 -24.45
N HIS A 395 -3.28 -0.95 -23.54
CA HIS A 395 -2.44 0.23 -23.72
C HIS A 395 -0.95 -0.15 -23.62
N PRO A 396 -0.03 0.64 -24.19
CA PRO A 396 1.40 0.29 -24.26
C PRO A 396 2.10 0.02 -22.92
N TRP A 397 1.55 0.50 -21.80
CA TRP A 397 2.05 0.26 -20.43
C TRP A 397 1.28 -0.83 -19.67
N GLU A 398 0.15 -1.31 -20.22
CA GLU A 398 -0.63 -2.37 -19.61
C GLU A 398 0.03 -3.74 -19.84
N SER A 399 -0.07 -4.58 -18.83
CA SER A 399 0.40 -5.95 -18.85
C SER A 399 -0.58 -6.84 -18.10
N GLU A 400 -0.67 -8.07 -18.57
CA GLU A 400 -1.55 -9.11 -18.04
C GLU A 400 -0.72 -10.36 -17.78
N ARG A 401 -1.03 -11.04 -16.67
CA ARG A 401 -0.39 -12.28 -16.25
C ARG A 401 -1.44 -13.32 -15.93
N PHE A 402 -1.32 -14.46 -16.58
CA PHE A 402 -2.15 -15.64 -16.40
C PHE A 402 -1.29 -16.79 -15.88
N VAL A 403 -1.80 -17.53 -14.89
CA VAL A 403 -1.17 -18.73 -14.35
C VAL A 403 -2.07 -19.91 -14.65
N PHE A 404 -1.58 -20.82 -15.49
CA PHE A 404 -2.24 -22.08 -15.78
C PHE A 404 -1.65 -23.15 -14.88
N SER A 405 -2.50 -23.92 -14.21
CA SER A 405 -2.09 -25.03 -13.34
C SER A 405 -2.72 -26.34 -13.80
N LEU A 406 -1.91 -27.39 -13.94
CA LEU A 406 -2.36 -28.74 -14.28
C LEU A 406 -2.04 -29.69 -13.12
N THR A 407 -3.08 -30.25 -12.51
CA THR A 407 -2.98 -31.27 -11.45
C THR A 407 -3.73 -32.52 -11.89
N GLY A 408 -2.98 -33.53 -12.33
CA GLY A 408 -3.57 -34.72 -12.96
C GLY A 408 -4.24 -34.35 -14.28
N SER A 409 -5.56 -34.48 -14.36
CA SER A 409 -6.38 -34.05 -15.51
C SER A 409 -7.03 -32.68 -15.30
N GLN A 410 -6.97 -32.12 -14.10
CA GLN A 410 -7.61 -30.85 -13.75
C GLN A 410 -6.73 -29.70 -14.20
N LEU A 411 -7.26 -28.89 -15.11
CA LEU A 411 -6.65 -27.65 -15.56
C LEU A 411 -7.38 -26.48 -14.91
N SER A 412 -6.64 -25.54 -14.33
CA SER A 412 -7.16 -24.30 -13.79
C SER A 412 -6.40 -23.10 -14.33
N LEU A 413 -7.05 -21.94 -14.29
CA LEU A 413 -6.53 -20.66 -14.71
C LEU A 413 -6.76 -19.64 -13.59
N ASP A 414 -5.69 -18.93 -13.23
CA ASP A 414 -5.72 -17.78 -12.34
C ASP A 414 -5.22 -16.52 -13.08
N SER A 415 -5.96 -15.42 -12.98
CA SER A 415 -5.61 -14.13 -13.56
C SER A 415 -5.06 -13.22 -12.46
N GLN A 416 -3.74 -13.19 -12.31
CA GLN A 416 -3.09 -12.49 -11.20
C GLN A 416 -3.03 -10.97 -11.39
N LYS A 417 -2.92 -10.52 -12.64
CA LYS A 417 -2.86 -9.11 -13.01
C LYS A 417 -3.46 -8.97 -14.40
N GLY A 418 -4.45 -8.11 -14.59
CA GLY A 418 -5.11 -7.94 -15.87
C GLY A 418 -5.66 -6.53 -16.03
N ALA A 419 -5.58 -5.99 -17.25
CA ALA A 419 -6.30 -4.78 -17.60
C ALA A 419 -7.79 -5.07 -17.84
N TYR A 420 -8.14 -6.35 -17.99
CA TYR A 420 -9.51 -6.82 -18.13
C TYR A 420 -9.81 -7.96 -17.16
N ARG A 421 -11.09 -8.09 -16.80
CA ARG A 421 -11.62 -9.34 -16.23
C ARG A 421 -11.85 -10.33 -17.35
N TYR A 422 -11.42 -11.56 -17.18
CA TYR A 422 -11.57 -12.60 -18.21
C TYR A 422 -12.61 -13.63 -17.83
N THR A 423 -13.37 -14.06 -18.83
CA THR A 423 -14.10 -15.33 -18.81
C THR A 423 -13.43 -16.27 -19.81
N GLY A 424 -13.46 -17.57 -19.55
CA GLY A 424 -12.93 -18.51 -20.52
C GLY A 424 -13.51 -19.91 -20.43
N THR A 425 -13.29 -20.65 -21.51
CA THR A 425 -13.66 -22.06 -21.64
C THR A 425 -12.45 -22.87 -22.06
N PHE A 426 -12.41 -24.14 -21.67
CA PHE A 426 -11.40 -25.10 -22.10
C PHE A 426 -12.06 -26.12 -23.00
N THR A 427 -11.50 -26.32 -24.19
CA THR A 427 -11.96 -27.31 -25.17
C THR A 427 -10.81 -28.24 -25.50
N SER A 428 -10.98 -29.54 -25.28
CA SER A 428 -10.02 -30.54 -25.76
C SER A 428 -10.13 -30.70 -27.27
N ASP A 429 -9.00 -30.91 -27.95
CA ASP A 429 -9.02 -31.31 -29.35
C ASP A 429 -9.71 -32.68 -29.49
N ALA A 430 -10.51 -32.82 -30.56
CA ALA A 430 -11.33 -34.01 -30.78
C ALA A 430 -10.48 -35.25 -31.11
N ASN A 431 -9.31 -35.05 -31.73
CA ASN A 431 -8.41 -36.12 -32.16
C ASN A 431 -7.30 -36.37 -31.14
N ASP A 432 -6.92 -35.35 -30.37
CA ASP A 432 -5.91 -35.47 -29.32
C ASP A 432 -6.32 -34.75 -28.05
N ALA A 433 -6.84 -35.51 -27.07
CA ALA A 433 -7.23 -34.94 -25.78
C ALA A 433 -6.06 -34.22 -25.07
N THR A 434 -4.80 -34.56 -25.34
CA THR A 434 -3.64 -33.89 -24.75
C THR A 434 -3.51 -32.44 -25.20
N VAL A 435 -4.07 -32.08 -26.36
CA VAL A 435 -4.17 -30.71 -26.83
C VAL A 435 -5.45 -30.07 -26.27
N VAL A 436 -5.30 -28.96 -25.55
CA VAL A 436 -6.41 -28.21 -24.95
C VAL A 436 -6.35 -26.77 -25.39
N THR A 437 -7.46 -26.25 -25.92
CA THR A 437 -7.59 -24.85 -26.28
C THR A 437 -8.31 -24.08 -25.16
N ALA A 438 -7.65 -23.08 -24.60
CA ALA A 438 -8.24 -22.12 -23.66
C ALA A 438 -8.72 -20.88 -24.43
N HIS A 439 -10.03 -20.72 -24.55
CA HIS A 439 -10.63 -19.52 -25.15
C HIS A 439 -10.89 -18.48 -24.08
N LEU A 440 -10.12 -17.40 -24.10
CA LEU A 440 -10.25 -16.29 -23.16
C LEU A 440 -10.95 -15.11 -23.83
N THR A 441 -11.94 -14.54 -23.16
CA THR A 441 -12.69 -13.37 -23.62
C THR A 441 -12.56 -12.26 -22.58
N ALA A 442 -12.04 -11.11 -23.01
CA ALA A 442 -11.90 -9.93 -22.17
C ALA A 442 -13.28 -9.31 -21.93
N GLY A 443 -13.65 -9.14 -20.66
CA GLY A 443 -14.89 -8.51 -20.21
C GLY A 443 -14.68 -7.03 -19.87
N ALA A 444 -15.07 -6.65 -18.66
CA ALA A 444 -14.92 -5.30 -18.16
C ALA A 444 -13.44 -4.92 -17.97
N LYS A 445 -13.09 -3.67 -18.36
CA LYS A 445 -11.79 -3.07 -18.09
C LYS A 445 -11.64 -2.89 -16.57
N VAL A 446 -10.49 -3.25 -16.03
CA VAL A 446 -10.09 -2.99 -14.65
C VAL A 446 -9.19 -1.76 -14.67
N LEU A 447 -9.56 -0.72 -13.93
CA LEU A 447 -8.75 0.50 -13.83
C LEU A 447 -7.39 0.17 -13.19
N THR A 448 -6.32 0.21 -13.96
CA THR A 448 -4.96 -0.03 -13.46
C THR A 448 -4.28 1.28 -13.06
N ALA A 449 -3.17 1.25 -12.33
CA ALA A 449 -2.37 2.47 -12.14
C ALA A 449 -1.94 3.05 -13.50
N ALA A 450 -1.90 4.39 -13.61
CA ALA A 450 -1.30 5.04 -14.77
C ALA A 450 0.20 4.69 -14.88
N ASP A 451 0.79 4.79 -16.07
CA ASP A 451 2.22 4.50 -16.23
C ASP A 451 3.05 5.49 -15.39
N PRO A 452 3.82 5.04 -14.38
CA PRO A 452 4.68 5.92 -13.62
C PRO A 452 5.75 6.59 -14.49
N LYS A 453 6.09 6.06 -15.67
CA LYS A 453 7.02 6.65 -16.64
C LYS A 453 6.31 7.45 -17.75
N GLY A 454 4.99 7.54 -17.71
CA GLY A 454 4.18 8.23 -18.72
C GLY A 454 4.28 9.75 -18.62
N VAL A 455 4.34 10.27 -17.39
CA VAL A 455 4.41 11.71 -17.14
C VAL A 455 5.79 12.08 -16.59
N SER A 456 6.37 13.15 -17.11
CA SER A 456 7.57 13.80 -16.57
C SER A 456 7.31 15.27 -16.30
N LEU A 457 7.84 15.77 -15.18
CA LEU A 457 7.83 17.18 -14.80
C LEU A 457 9.26 17.71 -14.81
N GLY A 458 9.49 18.76 -15.60
CA GLY A 458 10.72 19.54 -15.61
C GLY A 458 10.47 20.97 -15.17
N ILE A 459 11.49 21.61 -14.61
CA ILE A 459 11.54 23.07 -14.40
C ILE A 459 12.59 23.71 -15.31
N GLN A 460 12.26 24.86 -15.90
CA GLN A 460 13.11 25.70 -16.73
C GLN A 460 13.08 27.14 -16.23
N SER A 461 14.15 27.90 -16.52
CA SER A 461 14.22 29.34 -16.26
C SER A 461 14.02 30.10 -17.58
N THR A 462 13.19 31.14 -17.54
CA THR A 462 12.85 32.02 -18.66
C THR A 462 12.92 33.47 -18.20
N GLY A 463 14.13 33.99 -18.07
CA GLY A 463 14.36 35.34 -17.52
C GLY A 463 14.03 35.40 -16.04
N SER A 464 13.02 36.19 -15.65
CA SER A 464 12.52 36.33 -14.27
C SER A 464 11.39 35.35 -13.89
N ARG A 465 11.12 34.39 -14.78
CA ARG A 465 10.04 33.41 -14.62
C ARG A 465 10.61 32.03 -14.61
N LEU A 466 10.03 31.19 -13.78
CA LEU A 466 10.22 29.76 -13.84
C LEU A 466 9.06 29.15 -14.63
N LYS A 467 9.34 28.07 -15.33
CA LYS A 467 8.42 27.40 -16.22
C LYS A 467 8.42 25.91 -15.91
N PHE A 468 7.27 25.36 -15.55
CA PHE A 468 7.07 23.92 -15.58
C PHE A 468 6.83 23.46 -17.00
N VAL A 469 7.56 22.42 -17.38
CA VAL A 469 7.35 21.68 -18.61
C VAL A 469 6.90 20.29 -18.21
N VAL A 470 5.64 20.01 -18.46
CA VAL A 470 5.05 18.69 -18.27
C VAL A 470 5.03 18.00 -19.62
N THR A 471 5.59 16.81 -19.69
CA THR A 471 5.53 15.98 -20.89
C THR A 471 4.75 14.72 -20.54
N ASP A 472 3.72 14.43 -21.33
CA ASP A 472 2.94 13.22 -21.21
C ASP A 472 3.15 12.35 -22.45
N LYS A 473 3.94 11.30 -22.26
CA LYS A 473 4.24 10.31 -23.30
C LYS A 473 2.96 9.66 -23.85
N TRP A 474 1.93 9.55 -23.02
CA TRP A 474 0.68 8.86 -23.34
C TRP A 474 -0.49 9.82 -23.50
N GLY A 475 -0.24 11.11 -23.75
CA GLY A 475 -1.30 12.11 -23.87
C GLY A 475 -2.39 11.73 -24.88
N ASP A 476 -2.02 11.10 -26.00
CA ASP A 476 -2.95 10.64 -27.04
C ASP A 476 -3.88 9.52 -26.53
N GLU A 477 -3.36 8.60 -25.71
CA GLU A 477 -4.14 7.49 -25.14
C GLU A 477 -5.10 7.96 -24.04
N TYR A 478 -4.77 9.06 -23.39
CA TYR A 478 -5.57 9.68 -22.33
C TYR A 478 -6.31 10.93 -22.83
N ALA A 479 -6.55 11.06 -24.14
CA ALA A 479 -7.15 12.24 -24.72
C ALA A 479 -8.48 12.63 -24.04
N GLY A 480 -8.58 13.90 -23.63
CA GLY A 480 -9.75 14.43 -22.93
C GLY A 480 -9.72 14.24 -21.40
N GLU A 481 -8.74 13.52 -20.87
CA GLU A 481 -8.55 13.39 -19.43
C GLU A 481 -7.70 14.54 -18.86
N THR A 482 -7.82 14.74 -17.54
CA THR A 482 -7.09 15.75 -16.78
C THR A 482 -6.00 15.08 -15.94
N ILE A 483 -4.78 15.58 -16.08
CA ILE A 483 -3.66 15.25 -15.20
C ILE A 483 -3.63 16.26 -14.05
N GLU A 484 -3.53 15.75 -12.83
CA GLU A 484 -3.30 16.54 -11.64
C GLU A 484 -1.86 16.34 -11.15
N ILE A 485 -1.18 17.43 -10.82
CA ILE A 485 0.20 17.43 -10.33
C ILE A 485 0.28 18.09 -8.97
N ALA A 486 0.90 17.41 -8.02
CA ALA A 486 1.30 17.97 -6.73
C ALA A 486 2.83 18.02 -6.71
N ALA A 487 3.42 19.19 -6.45
CA ALA A 487 4.86 19.41 -6.53
C ALA A 487 5.30 20.43 -5.49
N VAL A 488 6.51 20.23 -4.94
CA VAL A 488 7.19 21.15 -4.03
C VAL A 488 8.47 21.61 -4.70
N VAL A 489 8.56 22.92 -4.98
CA VAL A 489 9.77 23.55 -5.53
C VAL A 489 10.47 24.32 -4.44
N ARG A 490 11.76 24.10 -4.35
CA ARG A 490 12.65 24.81 -3.43
C ARG A 490 13.65 25.66 -4.18
N TRP A 491 14.16 26.65 -3.46
CA TRP A 491 15.17 27.58 -3.93
C TRP A 491 16.39 27.51 -2.99
N ASP A 492 17.58 27.55 -3.57
CA ASP A 492 18.87 27.54 -2.90
C ASP A 492 19.68 28.76 -3.42
N ASP A 493 20.02 29.67 -2.51
CA ASP A 493 20.83 30.87 -2.80
C ASP A 493 22.34 30.61 -2.70
N GLY A 494 22.75 29.37 -2.45
CA GLY A 494 24.13 28.97 -2.18
C GLY A 494 24.57 29.22 -0.73
N SER A 495 23.69 29.76 0.13
CA SER A 495 24.00 30.00 1.53
C SER A 495 23.86 28.71 2.34
N ARG A 496 24.99 28.20 2.84
CA ARG A 496 25.05 26.98 3.68
C ARG A 496 24.21 27.06 4.97
N TRP A 497 23.74 28.24 5.37
CA TRP A 497 23.05 28.48 6.64
C TRP A 497 21.53 28.63 6.51
N ARG A 498 20.97 28.60 5.28
CA ARG A 498 19.53 28.75 5.06
C ARG A 498 18.91 27.42 4.65
N ARG A 499 17.74 27.12 5.20
CA ARG A 499 16.89 26.05 4.66
C ARG A 499 16.28 26.54 3.36
N ASP A 500 16.42 25.76 2.31
CA ASP A 500 15.86 26.06 0.99
C ASP A 500 14.35 26.34 1.10
N PRO A 501 13.87 27.59 0.96
CA PRO A 501 12.45 27.86 1.16
C PRO A 501 11.63 27.27 0.03
N ILE A 502 10.41 26.87 0.37
CA ILE A 502 9.42 26.43 -0.61
C ILE A 502 8.93 27.69 -1.33
N ILE A 503 9.20 27.76 -2.63
CA ILE A 503 8.73 28.86 -3.46
C ILE A 503 7.38 28.53 -4.13
N ILE A 504 7.09 27.25 -4.33
CA ILE A 504 5.86 26.77 -4.97
C ILE A 504 5.45 25.45 -4.34
N LYS A 505 4.16 25.34 -4.02
CA LYS A 505 3.58 24.14 -3.44
C LYS A 505 2.22 23.86 -4.05
N TYR A 506 2.19 22.92 -4.98
CA TYR A 506 0.95 22.25 -5.35
C TYR A 506 0.78 21.04 -4.45
N THR A 507 -0.37 20.95 -3.78
CA THR A 507 -0.67 19.85 -2.86
C THR A 507 -1.65 18.89 -3.49
N GLN A 508 -1.84 17.71 -2.90
CA GLN A 508 -2.87 16.78 -3.34
C GLN A 508 -4.31 17.33 -3.16
N ARG A 509 -4.48 18.40 -2.36
CA ARG A 509 -5.75 19.09 -2.13
C ARG A 509 -6.01 20.22 -3.13
N SER A 510 -4.94 20.90 -3.55
CA SER A 510 -4.99 21.95 -4.57
C SER A 510 -3.90 21.68 -5.63
N PRO A 511 -4.12 20.66 -6.48
CA PRO A 511 -3.14 20.26 -7.48
C PRO A 511 -3.19 21.18 -8.71
N LEU A 512 -2.10 21.22 -9.47
CA LEU A 512 -2.08 21.82 -10.81
C LEU A 512 -2.83 20.88 -11.76
N GLN A 513 -3.90 21.35 -12.38
CA GLN A 513 -4.69 20.62 -13.37
C GLN A 513 -4.26 20.98 -14.78
N LEU A 514 -3.98 19.96 -15.60
CA LEU A 514 -3.57 20.12 -16.99
C LEU A 514 -4.43 19.17 -17.84
N THR A 515 -5.08 19.70 -18.87
CA THR A 515 -5.69 18.85 -19.89
C THR A 515 -4.59 18.12 -20.65
N THR A 516 -4.83 16.85 -20.93
CA THR A 516 -3.87 16.00 -21.64
C THR A 516 -3.46 16.58 -22.98
N ALA A 517 -2.17 16.88 -23.10
CA ALA A 517 -1.47 17.16 -24.34
C ALA A 517 -0.07 16.55 -24.23
N LYS A 518 0.60 16.32 -25.36
CA LYS A 518 1.98 15.77 -25.38
C LYS A 518 2.94 16.59 -24.52
N SER A 519 2.75 17.91 -24.51
CA SER A 519 3.44 18.81 -23.60
C SER A 519 2.53 19.95 -23.16
N VAL A 520 2.58 20.29 -21.88
CA VAL A 520 1.89 21.44 -21.31
C VAL A 520 2.87 22.26 -20.51
N GLU A 521 2.78 23.57 -20.66
CA GLU A 521 3.65 24.53 -20.01
C GLU A 521 2.87 25.36 -19.00
N SER A 522 3.44 25.57 -17.82
CA SER A 522 2.86 26.44 -16.79
C SER A 522 3.94 27.37 -16.24
N THR A 523 3.77 28.67 -16.44
CA THR A 523 4.74 29.69 -16.02
C THR A 523 4.35 30.33 -14.69
N PHE A 524 5.34 30.67 -13.87
CA PHE A 524 5.15 31.38 -12.61
C PHE A 524 6.33 32.32 -12.35
N THR A 525 6.05 33.46 -11.74
CA THR A 525 7.06 34.49 -11.45
C THR A 525 7.74 34.20 -10.12
N THR A 526 9.06 34.36 -10.07
CA THR A 526 9.84 34.37 -8.82
C THR A 526 10.77 35.57 -8.81
N ASN A 527 10.93 36.23 -7.66
CA ASN A 527 11.91 37.29 -7.47
C ASN A 527 13.23 36.78 -6.89
N LYS A 528 13.36 35.46 -6.71
CA LYS A 528 14.53 34.82 -6.09
C LYS A 528 15.53 34.42 -7.17
N ARG A 529 16.80 34.85 -7.01
CA ARG A 529 17.93 34.45 -7.86
C ARG A 529 18.65 33.28 -7.21
N GLY A 530 19.04 32.27 -7.98
CA GLY A 530 19.72 31.08 -7.48
C GLY A 530 19.19 29.78 -8.07
N LYS A 531 19.56 28.66 -7.44
CA LYS A 531 19.20 27.34 -7.93
C LYS A 531 17.80 26.98 -7.46
N HIS A 532 16.94 26.59 -8.39
CA HIS A 532 15.60 26.07 -8.13
C HIS A 532 15.57 24.59 -8.43
N TYR A 533 14.89 23.80 -7.61
CA TYR A 533 14.77 22.37 -7.83
C TYR A 533 13.45 21.82 -7.31
N ILE A 534 12.98 20.75 -7.95
CA ILE A 534 11.76 20.04 -7.53
C ILE A 534 12.16 19.04 -6.44
N GLU A 535 11.84 19.34 -5.18
CA GLU A 535 12.13 18.47 -4.03
C GLU A 535 11.31 17.19 -4.08
N SER A 536 10.02 17.32 -4.39
CA SER A 536 9.12 16.19 -4.54
C SER A 536 8.01 16.53 -5.51
N TRP A 537 7.55 15.55 -6.26
CA TRP A 537 6.32 15.67 -7.01
C TRP A 537 5.62 14.32 -7.19
N SER A 538 4.33 14.40 -7.46
CA SER A 538 3.44 13.29 -7.75
C SER A 538 2.39 13.72 -8.76
N PHE A 539 1.79 12.76 -9.45
CA PHE A 539 0.69 13.03 -10.36
C PHE A 539 -0.41 11.99 -10.24
N ARG A 540 -1.62 12.31 -10.72
CA ARG A 540 -2.71 11.34 -10.96
C ARG A 540 -3.52 11.76 -12.19
N ARG A 541 -4.36 10.85 -12.68
CA ARG A 541 -5.38 11.14 -13.69
C ARG A 541 -6.73 11.27 -12.99
N ALA A 542 -7.30 12.47 -12.92
CA ALA A 542 -8.41 12.77 -12.01
C ALA A 542 -9.76 12.18 -12.45
N ASN A 543 -9.98 12.06 -13.76
CA ASN A 543 -11.23 11.65 -14.40
C ASN A 543 -11.01 10.47 -15.37
N SER A 544 -10.05 9.61 -15.06
CA SER A 544 -9.60 8.59 -16.00
C SER A 544 -10.59 7.45 -16.20
N GLN A 545 -10.82 7.07 -17.46
CA GLN A 545 -11.57 5.87 -17.82
C GLN A 545 -10.66 4.65 -17.99
N ILE A 546 -9.36 4.90 -18.07
CA ILE A 546 -8.34 3.89 -18.36
C ILE A 546 -7.59 3.50 -17.08
N SER A 547 -7.28 4.49 -16.24
CA SER A 547 -6.44 4.31 -15.06
C SER A 547 -7.15 4.66 -13.76
N SER A 548 -6.65 4.15 -12.65
CA SER A 548 -7.09 4.57 -11.32
C SER A 548 -6.63 6.00 -11.03
N SER A 549 -7.46 6.77 -10.31
CA SER A 549 -7.16 8.13 -9.86
C SER A 549 -6.17 8.19 -8.66
N ARG A 550 -5.34 7.17 -8.51
CA ARG A 550 -4.32 7.07 -7.45
C ARG A 550 -3.14 8.00 -7.77
N TRP A 551 -2.63 8.65 -6.72
CA TRP A 551 -1.41 9.46 -6.80
C TRP A 551 -0.18 8.58 -6.96
N ILE A 552 0.64 8.89 -7.98
CA ILE A 552 1.92 8.25 -8.26
C ILE A 552 3.04 9.20 -7.83
N ASN A 553 3.80 8.79 -6.82
CA ASN A 553 4.95 9.56 -6.33
C ASN A 553 6.16 9.36 -7.27
N LYS A 554 6.75 10.47 -7.71
CA LYS A 554 7.89 10.50 -8.63
C LYS A 554 9.19 10.92 -7.95
N GLY A 555 9.15 11.30 -6.68
CA GLY A 555 10.32 11.74 -5.93
C GLY A 555 10.85 13.08 -6.44
N LYS A 556 12.17 13.21 -6.47
CA LYS A 556 12.87 14.45 -6.86
C LYS A 556 12.80 14.67 -8.39
N GLY A 557 12.69 15.92 -8.82
CA GLY A 557 12.80 16.31 -10.22
C GLY A 557 14.15 16.96 -10.56
N ASN A 558 14.24 17.58 -11.73
CA ASN A 558 15.45 18.31 -12.14
C ASN A 558 15.61 19.65 -11.39
N SER A 559 16.76 20.29 -11.58
CA SER A 559 17.06 21.62 -11.06
C SER A 559 17.48 22.57 -12.17
N VAL A 560 17.22 23.86 -11.99
CA VAL A 560 17.64 24.94 -12.90
C VAL A 560 18.23 26.09 -12.10
N THR A 561 19.23 26.78 -12.64
CA THR A 561 19.74 28.03 -12.06
C THR A 561 19.04 29.21 -12.73
N HIS A 562 18.47 30.10 -11.91
CA HIS A 562 17.72 31.28 -12.35
C HIS A 562 18.46 32.57 -11.98
#